data_AF-A0A319CR91-F1
#
_entry.id   AF-A0A319CR91-F1
#
_cell.length_a   1.000
_cell.length_b   1.000
_cell.length_c   1.000
_cell.angle_alpha   90.00
_cell.angle_beta   90.00
_cell.angle_gamma   90.00
#
_symmetry.space_group_name_H-M   'P 1'
#
loop_
_entity.id
_entity.type
_entity.pdbx_description
1 polymer ?
#
loop_
_entity_poly.entity_id
_entity_poly.type
_entity_poly.pdbx_seq_one_letter_code
_entity_poly.pdbx_strand_id
1 'polypeptide(L)'
;MFIILAGYGEQMDLLLSSNPGLRSRFRRVMTFDSLTGEQATQLLIQSLDDKGFLDTSSIGVPTYETHKELCDRFTSLSVVDGWGNARDVHAISEDIARKVLLGSSGPEETLSVTFDVIYEGLRDIGRRRGAIPPTVMPSVPK
;
A
#
# COMPACT_ATOMS: atom_id res chain seq x y z
N MET A 1 1.84 -29.35 -17.05
CA MET A 1 1.06 -28.10 -17.23
C MET A 1 0.27 -27.85 -15.96
N PHE A 2 0.38 -26.66 -15.39
CA PHE A 2 -0.37 -26.24 -14.20
C PHE A 2 -1.29 -25.08 -14.59
N ILE A 3 -2.50 -25.04 -14.04
CA ILE A 3 -3.47 -23.96 -14.26
C ILE A 3 -3.77 -23.35 -12.89
N ILE A 4 -3.66 -22.02 -12.80
CA ILE A 4 -3.97 -21.24 -11.60
C ILE A 4 -5.13 -20.31 -11.96
N LEU A 5 -6.17 -20.32 -11.13
CA LEU A 5 -7.26 -19.35 -11.18
C LEU A 5 -7.13 -18.43 -9.97
N ALA A 6 -7.27 -17.13 -10.20
CA ALA A 6 -7.20 -16.11 -9.16
C ALA A 6 -8.33 -15.10 -9.38
N GLY A 7 -8.99 -14.70 -8.29
CA GLY A 7 -10.12 -13.80 -8.30
C GLY A 7 -10.68 -13.62 -6.89
N TYR A 8 -11.69 -12.78 -6.74
CA TYR A 8 -12.38 -12.58 -5.46
C TYR A 8 -13.22 -13.80 -5.10
N GLY A 9 -13.31 -14.13 -3.80
CA GLY A 9 -13.91 -15.38 -3.32
C GLY A 9 -15.28 -15.68 -3.90
N GLU A 10 -16.22 -14.73 -3.82
CA GLU A 10 -17.58 -14.88 -4.35
C GLU A 10 -17.59 -15.15 -5.87
N GLN A 11 -16.77 -14.42 -6.63
CA GLN A 11 -16.66 -14.59 -8.08
C GLN A 11 -16.04 -15.96 -8.43
N MET A 12 -15.09 -16.43 -7.62
CA MET A 12 -14.48 -17.74 -7.78
C MET A 12 -15.46 -18.88 -7.45
N ASP A 13 -16.29 -18.73 -6.43
CA ASP A 13 -17.33 -19.69 -6.09
C ASP A 13 -18.39 -19.81 -7.19
N LEU A 14 -18.81 -18.68 -7.76
CA LEU A 14 -19.66 -18.62 -8.95
C LEU A 14 -19.02 -19.33 -10.15
N LEU A 15 -17.74 -19.06 -10.42
CA LEU A 15 -17.01 -19.71 -11.52
C LEU A 15 -16.90 -21.23 -11.31
N LEU A 16 -16.56 -21.68 -10.10
CA LEU A 16 -16.39 -23.11 -9.80
C LEU A 16 -17.70 -23.87 -9.75
N SER A 17 -18.81 -23.20 -9.44
CA SER A 17 -20.16 -23.79 -9.44
C SER A 17 -20.81 -23.85 -10.83
N SER A 18 -20.28 -23.11 -11.81
CA SER A 18 -20.80 -23.12 -13.19
C SER A 18 -20.77 -24.49 -13.87
N ASN A 19 -19.84 -25.37 -13.49
CA ASN A 19 -19.75 -26.74 -13.96
C ASN A 19 -19.18 -27.66 -12.86
N PRO A 20 -19.88 -28.74 -12.46
CA PRO A 20 -19.40 -29.69 -11.45
C PRO A 20 -18.00 -30.26 -11.73
N GLY A 21 -17.65 -30.40 -13.01
CA GLY A 21 -16.34 -30.84 -13.48
C GLY A 21 -15.20 -29.86 -13.17
N LEU A 22 -15.47 -28.56 -13.04
CA LEU A 22 -14.45 -27.57 -12.66
C LEU A 22 -14.10 -27.68 -11.18
N ARG A 23 -15.10 -27.72 -10.30
CA ARG A 23 -14.88 -27.86 -8.85
C ARG A 23 -14.06 -29.10 -8.47
N SER A 24 -14.24 -30.21 -9.19
CA SER A 24 -13.47 -31.45 -8.96
C SER A 24 -12.02 -31.38 -9.45
N ARG A 25 -11.70 -30.51 -10.42
CA ARG A 25 -10.35 -30.29 -10.98
C ARG A 25 -9.54 -29.28 -10.18
N PHE A 26 -10.19 -28.32 -9.51
CA PHE A 26 -9.55 -27.32 -8.65
C PHE A 26 -9.75 -27.64 -7.17
N ARG A 27 -9.10 -28.71 -6.69
CA ARG A 27 -9.24 -29.18 -5.28
C ARG A 27 -8.43 -28.39 -4.27
N ARG A 28 -7.42 -27.65 -4.71
CA ARG A 28 -6.57 -26.82 -3.85
C ARG A 28 -7.03 -25.37 -3.97
N VAL A 29 -7.52 -24.82 -2.88
CA VAL A 29 -7.88 -23.41 -2.74
C VAL A 29 -6.89 -22.79 -1.77
N MET A 30 -6.39 -21.62 -2.14
CA MET A 30 -5.52 -20.80 -1.29
C MET A 30 -6.17 -19.43 -1.18
N THR A 31 -6.47 -19.02 0.04
CA THR A 31 -7.01 -17.69 0.34
C THR A 31 -5.85 -16.79 0.74
N PHE A 32 -5.82 -15.60 0.18
CA PHE A 32 -4.87 -14.55 0.53
C PHE A 32 -5.63 -13.46 1.25
N ASP A 33 -5.36 -13.31 2.54
CA ASP A 33 -5.94 -12.23 3.33
C ASP A 33 -5.31 -10.90 2.95
N SER A 34 -6.08 -9.81 3.12
CA SER A 34 -5.54 -8.46 2.99
C SER A 34 -4.42 -8.23 4.00
N LEU A 35 -3.44 -7.40 3.63
CA LEU A 35 -2.34 -7.05 4.52
C LEU A 35 -2.89 -6.35 5.77
N THR A 36 -2.39 -6.75 6.94
CA THR A 36 -2.58 -5.95 8.16
C THR A 36 -1.81 -4.64 8.05
N GLY A 37 -2.15 -3.64 8.89
CA GLY A 37 -1.40 -2.39 8.95
C GLY A 37 0.10 -2.62 9.19
N GLU A 38 0.43 -3.56 10.08
CA GLU A 38 1.80 -4.00 10.36
C GLU A 38 2.49 -4.58 9.12
N GLN A 39 1.84 -5.52 8.43
CA GLN A 39 2.41 -6.13 7.23
C GLN A 39 2.58 -5.11 6.09
N ALA A 40 1.66 -4.16 5.96
CA ALA A 40 1.77 -3.09 4.98
C ALA A 40 2.93 -2.12 5.31
N THR A 41 3.13 -1.77 6.58
CA THR A 41 4.28 -0.97 7.04
C THR A 41 5.60 -1.69 6.74
N GLN A 42 5.70 -2.98 7.09
CA GLN A 42 6.89 -3.79 6.80
C GLN A 42 7.16 -3.88 5.29
N LEU A 43 6.12 -4.11 4.49
CA LEU A 43 6.24 -4.15 3.03
C LEU A 43 6.68 -2.79 2.46
N LEU A 44 6.22 -1.67 3.01
CA LEU A 44 6.64 -0.34 2.61
C LEU A 44 8.14 -0.15 2.87
N ILE A 45 8.61 -0.45 4.09
CA ILE A 45 10.01 -0.32 4.48
C ILE A 45 10.89 -1.20 3.59
N GLN A 46 10.52 -2.47 3.42
CA GLN A 46 11.24 -3.40 2.54
C GLN A 46 11.30 -2.89 1.10
N SER A 47 10.18 -2.37 0.57
CA SER A 47 10.13 -1.84 -0.80
C SER A 47 10.97 -0.58 -1.01
N LEU A 48 11.22 0.19 0.07
CA LEU A 48 12.11 1.35 0.04
C LEU A 48 13.57 0.91 0.17
N ASP A 49 13.86 -0.07 1.03
CA ASP A 49 15.19 -0.66 1.20
C ASP A 49 15.70 -1.33 -0.08
N ASP A 50 14.82 -2.06 -0.77
CA ASP A 50 15.12 -2.75 -2.04
C ASP A 50 15.58 -1.80 -3.15
N LYS A 51 15.33 -0.49 -3.01
CA LYS A 51 15.81 0.53 -3.96
C LYS A 51 17.32 0.74 -3.85
N GLY A 52 17.92 0.47 -2.68
CA GLY A 52 19.37 0.47 -2.49
C GLY A 52 20.06 1.84 -2.48
N PHE A 53 19.34 2.93 -2.72
CA PHE A 53 19.85 4.31 -2.67
C PHE A 53 19.16 5.19 -1.63
N LEU A 54 18.17 4.66 -0.91
CA LEU A 54 17.44 5.38 0.13
C LEU A 54 17.94 4.96 1.51
N ASP A 55 18.02 5.92 2.43
CA ASP A 55 18.23 5.65 3.84
C ASP A 55 16.88 5.62 4.58
N THR A 56 16.51 4.46 5.09
CA THR A 56 15.25 4.18 5.81
C THR A 56 15.46 4.02 7.32
N SER A 57 16.66 4.26 7.83
CA SER A 57 17.00 4.04 9.24
C SER A 57 16.14 4.86 10.22
N SER A 58 15.59 5.99 9.75
CA SER A 58 14.62 6.85 10.43
C SER A 58 13.23 6.20 10.67
N ILE A 59 12.87 5.19 9.86
CA ILE A 59 11.52 4.59 9.82
C ILE A 59 11.53 3.10 10.13
N GLY A 60 12.68 2.44 9.98
CA GLY A 60 12.86 0.99 10.14
C GLY A 60 12.98 0.49 11.59
N VAL A 61 12.94 1.38 12.59
CA VAL A 61 13.09 0.99 14.00
C VAL A 61 11.70 0.92 14.68
N PRO A 62 11.20 -0.28 15.06
CA PRO A 62 9.86 -0.48 15.64
C PRO A 62 9.64 0.16 17.04
N THR A 63 10.59 0.93 17.54
CA THR A 63 10.62 1.45 18.91
C THR A 63 10.00 2.85 19.06
N TYR A 64 9.56 3.48 17.96
CA TYR A 64 9.04 4.85 17.95
C TYR A 64 7.52 4.92 17.74
N GLU A 65 6.88 5.95 18.31
CA GLU A 65 5.47 6.31 18.05
C GLU A 65 5.15 6.36 16.55
N THR A 66 6.13 6.74 15.74
CA THR A 66 6.10 6.81 14.28
C THR A 66 5.70 5.48 13.62
N HIS A 67 6.24 4.35 14.07
CA HIS A 67 5.93 3.04 13.48
C HIS A 67 4.47 2.67 13.73
N LYS A 68 4.01 2.91 14.95
CA LYS A 68 2.61 2.70 15.33
C LYS A 68 1.67 3.59 14.51
N GLU A 69 2.01 4.87 14.31
CA GLU A 69 1.20 5.76 13.49
C GLU A 69 1.08 5.25 12.04
N LEU A 70 2.17 4.76 11.45
CA LEU A 70 2.13 4.16 10.10
C LEU A 70 1.21 2.94 10.05
N CYS A 71 1.30 2.04 11.03
CA CYS A 71 0.43 0.88 11.12
C CYS A 71 -1.05 1.29 11.27
N ASP A 72 -1.36 2.30 12.08
CA ASP A 72 -2.72 2.81 12.26
C ASP A 72 -3.26 3.46 10.96
N ARG A 73 -2.41 4.18 10.22
CA ARG A 73 -2.75 4.75 8.91
C ARG A 73 -3.04 3.68 7.88
N PHE A 74 -2.20 2.65 7.76
CA PHE A 74 -2.43 1.54 6.84
C PHE A 74 -3.67 0.72 7.23
N THR A 75 -3.94 0.56 8.53
CA THR A 75 -5.18 -0.06 9.01
C THR A 75 -6.41 0.76 8.61
N SER A 76 -6.31 2.09 8.66
CA SER A 76 -7.39 2.96 8.18
C SER A 76 -7.56 2.91 6.67
N LEU A 77 -6.48 2.73 5.90
CA LEU A 77 -6.53 2.58 4.44
C LEU A 77 -7.06 1.22 4.01
N SER A 78 -6.84 0.15 4.77
CA SER A 78 -7.22 -1.21 4.40
C SER A 78 -8.74 -1.42 4.32
N VAL A 79 -9.52 -0.55 4.97
CA VAL A 79 -10.99 -0.56 4.95
C VAL A 79 -11.59 0.38 3.90
N VAL A 80 -10.76 1.14 3.17
CA VAL A 80 -11.24 2.07 2.14
C VAL A 80 -11.61 1.31 0.87
N ASP A 81 -12.77 1.64 0.32
CA ASP A 81 -13.19 1.13 -1.00
C ASP A 81 -12.17 1.46 -2.09
N GLY A 82 -11.70 0.43 -2.78
CA GLY A 82 -10.69 0.56 -3.84
C GLY A 82 -9.24 0.49 -3.38
N TRP A 83 -8.97 0.21 -2.10
CA TRP A 83 -7.62 -0.11 -1.61
C TRP A 83 -7.05 -1.35 -2.32
N GLY A 84 -5.86 -1.19 -2.89
CA GLY A 84 -5.19 -2.21 -3.70
C GLY A 84 -4.28 -3.18 -2.95
N ASN A 85 -4.30 -3.25 -1.61
CA ASN A 85 -3.36 -4.04 -0.81
C ASN A 85 -1.90 -3.77 -1.22
N ALA A 86 -1.08 -4.82 -1.40
CA ALA A 86 0.33 -4.71 -1.77
C ALA A 86 0.58 -3.81 -3.00
N ARG A 87 -0.33 -3.80 -3.98
CA ARG A 87 -0.21 -2.93 -5.16
C ARG A 87 -0.16 -1.46 -4.78
N ASP A 88 -1.01 -1.04 -3.84
CA ASP A 88 -1.04 0.36 -3.41
C ASP A 88 0.14 0.66 -2.47
N VAL A 89 0.60 -0.29 -1.65
CA VAL A 89 1.84 -0.15 -0.87
C VAL A 89 3.05 0.10 -1.77
N HIS A 90 3.20 -0.66 -2.85
CA HIS A 90 4.27 -0.43 -3.83
C HIS A 90 4.10 0.90 -4.57
N ALA A 91 2.87 1.29 -4.91
CA ALA A 91 2.65 2.60 -5.53
C ALA A 91 3.07 3.76 -4.61
N ILE A 92 2.86 3.62 -3.29
CA ILE A 92 3.32 4.58 -2.29
C ILE A 92 4.85 4.60 -2.21
N SER A 93 5.51 3.43 -2.19
CA SER A 93 6.97 3.37 -2.12
C SER A 93 7.63 4.02 -3.35
N GLU A 94 7.07 3.83 -4.54
CA GLU A 94 7.52 4.52 -5.76
C GLU A 94 7.34 6.03 -5.69
N ASP A 95 6.19 6.50 -5.19
CA ASP A 95 5.93 7.94 -5.05
C ASP A 95 6.86 8.61 -4.04
N ILE A 96 7.10 7.96 -2.90
CA ILE A 96 8.06 8.40 -1.87
C ILE A 96 9.46 8.48 -2.46
N ALA A 97 9.94 7.40 -3.08
CA ALA A 97 11.28 7.38 -3.66
C ALA A 97 11.49 8.48 -4.70
N ARG A 98 10.49 8.69 -5.57
CA ARG A 98 10.49 9.76 -6.56
C ARG A 98 10.54 11.14 -5.89
N LYS A 99 9.77 11.37 -4.81
CA LYS A 99 9.79 12.64 -4.07
C LYS A 99 11.14 12.91 -3.43
N VAL A 100 11.74 11.91 -2.78
CA VAL A 100 13.08 12.03 -2.17
C VAL A 100 14.14 12.31 -3.24
N LEU A 101 14.10 11.61 -4.37
CA LEU A 101 15.02 11.84 -5.50
C LEU A 101 14.91 13.23 -6.11
N LEU A 102 13.69 13.76 -6.27
CA LEU A 102 13.47 15.09 -6.83
C LEU A 102 13.77 16.23 -5.84
N GLY A 103 13.77 15.92 -4.54
CA GLY A 103 14.08 16.88 -3.47
C GLY A 103 15.58 17.02 -3.18
N SER A 104 16.44 16.21 -3.79
CA SER A 104 17.88 16.27 -3.54
C SER A 104 18.55 17.44 -4.25
N SER A 105 19.52 18.03 -3.56
CA SER A 105 20.32 19.17 -4.00
C SER A 105 21.59 18.74 -4.74
N GLY A 106 21.90 17.44 -4.81
CA GLY A 106 23.05 16.92 -5.53
C GLY A 106 23.25 15.41 -5.43
N PRO A 107 24.19 14.85 -6.21
CA PRO A 107 24.44 13.41 -6.29
C PRO A 107 25.13 12.80 -5.05
N GLU A 108 25.71 13.61 -4.17
CA GLU A 108 26.38 13.15 -2.94
C GLU A 108 25.52 13.29 -1.68
N GLU A 109 24.28 13.80 -1.81
CA GLU A 109 23.38 13.96 -0.68
C GLU A 109 22.75 12.62 -0.28
N THR A 110 22.79 12.30 1.02
CA THR A 110 22.10 11.12 1.56
C THR A 110 20.59 11.28 1.41
N LEU A 111 20.00 10.41 0.60
CA LEU A 111 18.56 10.39 0.33
C LEU A 111 17.79 9.71 1.47
N SER A 112 17.64 10.41 2.59
CA SER A 112 16.90 9.89 3.74
C SER A 112 15.40 10.01 3.55
N VAL A 113 14.69 8.94 3.91
CA VAL A 113 13.23 8.93 3.92
C VAL A 113 12.76 9.53 5.25
N THR A 114 12.14 10.70 5.20
CA THR A 114 11.60 11.34 6.41
C THR A 114 10.11 11.01 6.58
N PHE A 115 9.63 11.19 7.81
CA PHE A 115 8.22 10.95 8.12
C PHE A 115 7.28 11.87 7.33
N ASP A 116 7.65 13.13 7.11
CA ASP A 116 6.86 14.08 6.32
C ASP A 116 6.62 13.58 4.89
N VAL A 117 7.65 13.03 4.24
CA VAL A 117 7.52 12.52 2.86
C VAL A 117 6.62 11.29 2.83
N ILE A 118 6.70 10.40 3.83
CA ILE A 118 5.80 9.25 3.94
C ILE A 118 4.36 9.71 4.18
N TYR A 119 4.16 10.65 5.08
CA TYR A 119 2.85 11.20 5.39
C TYR A 119 2.19 11.82 4.16
N GLU A 120 2.95 12.58 3.37
CA GLU A 120 2.48 13.11 2.09
C GLU A 120 2.15 12.00 1.08
N GLY A 121 3.00 10.97 0.96
CA GLY A 121 2.75 9.82 0.08
C GLY A 121 1.45 9.08 0.44
N LEU A 122 1.24 8.81 1.73
CA LEU A 122 0.01 8.19 2.25
C LEU A 122 -1.23 9.08 2.03
N ARG A 123 -1.09 10.39 2.23
CA ARG A 123 -2.18 11.33 2.02
C ARG A 123 -2.58 11.41 0.55
N ASP A 124 -1.62 11.42 -0.36
CA ASP A 124 -1.87 11.53 -1.79
C ASP A 124 -2.57 10.29 -2.34
N ILE A 125 -2.19 9.09 -1.89
CA ILE A 125 -2.90 7.89 -2.31
C ILE A 125 -4.30 7.82 -1.72
N GLY A 126 -4.48 8.26 -0.46
CA GLY A 126 -5.78 8.39 0.17
C GLY A 126 -6.72 9.30 -0.64
N ARG A 127 -6.21 10.44 -1.15
CA ARG A 127 -6.99 11.32 -2.05
C ARG A 127 -7.32 10.66 -3.39
N ARG A 128 -6.36 10.00 -4.04
CA ARG A 128 -6.55 9.33 -5.35
C ARG A 128 -7.58 8.20 -5.28
N ARG A 129 -7.69 7.55 -4.11
CA ARG A 129 -8.64 6.45 -3.86
C ARG A 129 -9.97 6.92 -3.23
N GLY A 130 -10.14 8.22 -2.96
CA GLY A 130 -11.37 8.76 -2.37
C GLY A 130 -11.49 8.57 -0.84
N ALA A 131 -10.42 8.15 -0.16
CA ALA A 131 -10.36 7.98 1.30
C ALA A 131 -10.43 9.31 2.08
N ILE A 132 -10.15 10.44 1.43
CA ILE A 132 -10.21 11.78 2.01
C ILE A 132 -11.11 12.64 1.10
N PRO A 133 -12.29 13.09 1.57
CA PRO A 133 -13.11 13.99 0.77
C PRO A 133 -12.33 15.28 0.47
N PRO A 134 -12.49 15.88 -0.72
CA PRO A 134 -11.88 17.16 -1.02
C PRO A 134 -12.31 18.16 0.06
N THR A 135 -11.35 18.84 0.67
CA THR A 135 -11.63 19.89 1.64
C THR A 135 -12.53 20.91 0.95
N VAL A 136 -13.79 21.00 1.39
CA VAL A 136 -14.71 22.04 0.93
C VAL A 136 -14.06 23.36 1.30
N MET A 137 -13.57 24.09 0.30
CA MET A 137 -13.15 25.49 0.47
C MET A 137 -14.33 26.25 1.09
N PRO A 138 -14.16 27.01 2.18
CA PRO A 138 -15.24 27.82 2.72
C PRO A 138 -15.74 28.73 1.60
N SER A 139 -17.02 28.61 1.28
CA SER A 139 -17.70 29.46 0.30
C SER A 139 -17.50 30.91 0.71
N VAL A 140 -16.81 31.68 -0.13
CA VAL A 140 -16.71 33.13 0.04
C VAL A 140 -18.13 33.69 -0.02
N PRO A 141 -18.61 34.37 1.04
CA PRO A 141 -19.92 34.99 1.00
C PRO A 141 -19.93 36.08 -0.07
N LYS A 142 -20.97 36.07 -0.90
CA LYS A 142 -21.27 37.15 -1.85
C LYS A 142 -21.60 38.45 -1.12
#